data_AF-A0A1I7XNN5-F1
#
_entry.id   AF-A0A1I7XNN5-F1
#
_cell.length_a   1.000
_cell.length_b   1.000
_cell.length_c   1.000
_cell.angle_alpha   90.00
_cell.angle_beta   90.00
_cell.angle_gamma   90.00
#
_symmetry.space_group_name_H-M   'P 1'
#
loop_
_entity.id
_entity.type
_entity.pdbx_description
1 polymer ?
#
loop_
_entity_poly.entity_id
_entity_poly.type
_entity_poly.pdbx_seq_one_letter_code
_entity_poly.pdbx_strand_id
1 'polypeptide(L)' 'MKWFIWKDMSRDFLLSLHSGNNLVLWNTDSGDKMWTYTYSRLLFDMSLDPFNSRHAALLTEIFV' A
#
# COMPACT_ATOMS: atom_id res chain seq x y z
N MET A 1 -15.17 -4.12 -2.40
CA MET A 1 -14.09 -3.80 -3.37
C MET A 1 -14.72 -3.48 -4.71
N LYS A 2 -14.76 -2.22 -5.13
CA LYS A 2 -15.22 -1.84 -6.48
C LYS A 2 -13.97 -1.61 -7.32
N TRP A 3 -13.69 -2.54 -8.23
CA TRP A 3 -12.55 -2.41 -9.14
C TRP A 3 -12.81 -1.22 -10.07
N PHE A 4 -11.91 -0.24 -10.09
CA PHE A 4 -11.95 0.85 -11.05
C PHE A 4 -11.41 0.32 -12.37
N ILE A 5 -12.32 0.02 -13.32
CA ILE A 5 -11.98 -0.57 -14.63
C ILE A 5 -11.53 0.50 -15.64
N TRP A 6 -11.66 1.78 -15.28
CA TRP A 6 -11.52 2.89 -16.21
C TRP A 6 -10.13 3.52 -16.13
N LYS A 7 -9.40 3.39 -17.25
CA LYS A 7 -8.10 4.03 -17.53
C LYS A 7 -6.97 3.51 -16.64
N ASP A 8 -5.75 3.50 -17.16
CA ASP A 8 -4.55 3.20 -16.37
C ASP A 8 -4.26 4.38 -15.41
N MET A 9 -5.11 4.52 -14.39
CA MET A 9 -4.99 5.48 -13.31
C MET A 9 -4.03 4.98 -12.23
N SER A 10 -3.36 3.85 -12.44
CA SER A 10 -2.38 3.32 -11.47
C SER A 10 -1.30 4.35 -11.13
N ARG A 11 -0.95 5.20 -12.10
CA ARG A 11 0.00 6.32 -11.96
C ARG A 11 -0.49 7.45 -11.06
N ASP A 12 -1.81 7.54 -10.87
CA ASP A 12 -2.44 8.58 -10.06
C ASP A 12 -2.66 8.10 -8.62
N PHE A 13 -2.18 6.89 -8.28
CA PHE A 13 -2.29 6.33 -6.94
C PHE A 13 -0.92 6.10 -6.31
N LEU A 14 -0.80 6.50 -5.04
CA LEU A 14 0.37 6.23 -4.21
C LEU A 14 -0.03 5.30 -3.06
N LEU A 15 0.67 4.18 -2.93
CA LEU A 15 0.57 3.30 -1.77
C LEU A 15 1.70 3.64 -0.80
N SER A 16 1.36 4.03 0.43
CA SER A 16 2.34 4.39 1.46
C SER A 16 2.14 3.60 2.75
N LEU A 17 3.22 3.19 3.39
CA LEU A 17 3.21 2.68 4.76
C LEU A 17 3.35 3.85 5.75
N HIS A 18 2.26 4.21 6.42
CA HIS A 18 2.18 5.33 7.35
C HIS A 18 2.15 4.84 8.81
N SER A 19 2.92 5.52 9.69
CA SER A 19 2.99 5.24 11.14
C SER A 19 3.32 3.79 11.52
N GLY A 20 3.99 3.05 10.63
CA GLY A 20 4.47 1.70 10.90
C GLY A 20 3.40 0.61 10.96
N ASN A 21 2.11 0.88 10.74
CA ASN A 21 1.11 -0.20 10.63
C ASN A 21 -0.09 0.15 9.75
N ASN A 22 -0.16 1.36 9.21
CA ASN A 22 -1.26 1.76 8.34
C ASN A 22 -0.78 1.77 6.90
N LEU A 23 -1.34 0.89 6.09
CA LEU A 23 -1.18 0.96 4.65
C LEU A 23 -2.27 1.84 4.06
N VAL A 24 -1.87 2.93 3.44
CA VAL A 24 -2.78 3.97 2.95
C VAL A 24 -2.62 4.09 1.44
N LEU A 25 -3.74 4.06 0.73
CA LEU A 25 -3.81 4.36 -0.70
C LEU A 25 -4.31 5.79 -0.88
N TRP A 26 -3.52 6.61 -1.55
CA TRP A 26 -3.81 8.00 -1.85
C TRP A 26 -4.09 8.17 -3.34
N ASN A 27 -5.04 9.05 -3.66
CA ASN A 27 -5.12 9.64 -4.99
C ASN A 27 -4.17 10.84 -5.03
N THR A 28 -3.16 10.81 -5.88
CA THR A 28 -2.15 11.88 -5.97
C THR A 28 -2.63 13.08 -6.76
N ASP A 29 -3.65 12.92 -7.61
CA ASP A 29 -4.26 14.01 -8.37
C ASP A 29 -5.13 14.90 -7.45
N SER A 30 -5.99 14.28 -6.62
CA SER A 30 -6.86 15.01 -5.69
C SER A 30 -6.26 15.23 -4.29
N GLY A 31 -5.25 14.44 -3.90
CA GLY A 31 -4.70 14.42 -2.54
C GLY A 31 -5.56 13.64 -1.54
N ASP A 32 -6.64 13.00 -1.99
CA ASP A 32 -7.57 12.30 -1.11
C ASP A 32 -7.04 10.92 -0.68
N LYS A 33 -7.39 10.56 0.56
CA LYS A 33 -7.22 9.20 1.08
C LYS A 33 -8.32 8.30 0.55
N MET A 34 -7.98 7.40 -0.36
CA MET A 34 -8.92 6.49 -1.01
C MET A 34 -9.23 5.27 -0.14
N TRP A 35 -8.23 4.77 0.58
CA TRP A 35 -8.35 3.57 1.39
C TRP A 35 -7.28 3.50 2.49
N THR A 36 -7.59 2.78 3.57
CA THR A 36 -6.63 2.47 4.63
C THR A 36 -6.88 1.07 5.16
N TYR A 37 -5.78 0.38 5.47
CA TYR A 37 -5.78 -0.86 6.22
C TYR A 37 -4.76 -0.81 7.34
N THR A 38 -5.19 -1.16 8.53
CA THR A 38 -4.35 -1.19 9.72
C THR A 38 -3.96 -2.62 10.00
N TYR A 39 -2.66 -2.91 9.91
CA TYR A 39 -2.10 -4.18 10.31
C TYR A 39 -2.12 -4.30 11.84
N SER A 40 -2.31 -5.53 12.32
CA SER A 40 -2.25 -5.86 13.75
C SER A 40 -0.83 -5.80 14.31
N ARG A 41 0.20 -5.73 13.45
CA ARG A 41 1.61 -5.69 13.80
C ARG A 41 2.28 -4.45 13.23
N LEU A 42 3.37 -4.03 13.87
CA LEU A 42 4.27 -3.04 13.31
C LEU A 42 5.03 -3.64 12.11
N LEU A 43 5.01 -2.85 11.04
CA LEU A 43 5.70 -3.01 9.78
C LEU A 43 6.81 -1.96 9.74
N PHE A 44 8.02 -2.39 9.42
CA PHE A 44 9.18 -1.50 9.31
C PHE A 44 9.49 -1.15 7.88
N ASP A 45 9.20 -2.05 6.95
CA ASP A 45 9.53 -1.89 5.55
C ASP A 45 8.58 -2.66 4.64
N MET A 46 8.53 -2.23 3.38
CA MET A 46 7.78 -2.86 2.31
C MET A 46 8.60 -2.82 1.02
N SER A 47 8.74 -3.97 0.37
CA SER A 47 9.29 -4.06 -0.99
C SER A 47 8.28 -4.69 -1.93
N LEU A 48 8.16 -4.11 -3.13
CA LEU A 48 7.45 -4.76 -4.22
C LEU A 48 8.34 -5.86 -4.84
N ASP A 49 7.70 -6.89 -5.36
CA ASP A 49 8.38 -7.92 -6.15
C ASP A 49 8.72 -7.34 -7.55
N PRO A 50 10.01 -7.33 -7.95
CA PRO A 50 10.43 -6.77 -9.24
C PRO A 50 9.96 -7.59 -10.45
N PHE A 51 9.52 -8.85 -10.26
CA PHE A 51 9.04 -9.73 -11.32
C PHE A 51 7.52 -9.83 -11.39
N ASN A 52 6.80 -9.45 -10.33
CA ASN A 52 5.35 -9.50 -10.28
C ASN A 52 4.75 -8.42 -9.38
N SER A 53 4.15 -7.39 -10.00
CA SER A 53 3.52 -6.26 -9.29
C SER A 53 2.34 -6.63 -8.38
N ARG A 54 1.87 -7.87 -8.40
CA ARG A 54 0.84 -8.38 -7.48
C ARG A 54 1.40 -8.87 -6.16
N HIS A 55 2.72 -8.98 -6.02
CA HIS A 55 3.38 -9.47 -4.81
C HIS A 55 4.16 -8.35 -4.12
N ALA A 56 4.16 -8.40 -2.79
CA ALA A 56 4.95 -7.53 -1.94
C ALA A 56 5.43 -8.30 -0.71
N ALA A 57 6.63 -7.96 -0.23
CA ALA A 57 7.17 -8.44 1.03
C ALA A 57 7.03 -7.36 2.10
N LEU A 58 6.64 -7.77 3.31
CA LEU A 58 6.49 -6.90 4.46
C LEU A 58 7.47 -7.32 5.55
N LEU A 59 8.31 -6.39 6.01
CA LEU A 59 9.18 -6.62 7.16
C LEU A 59 8.42 -6.30 8.45
N THR A 60 8.30 -7.28 9.33
CA THR A 60 7.64 -7.15 10.64
C THR A 60 8.61 -7.48 11.76
N GLU A 61 8.24 -7.19 13.01
CA GLU A 61 9.01 -7.65 14.18
C GLU A 61 9.22 -9.17 14.14
N ILE A 62 10.48 -9.59 14.32
CA ILE A 62 10.85 -10.99 14.56
C ILE A 62 10.76 -11.20 16.07
N PHE A 63 9.84 -12.05 16.52
CA PHE A 63 9.87 -12.55 17.89
C PHE A 63 10.98 -13.61 17.96
N VAL A 64 12.01 -13.34 18.78
CA VAL A 64 13.02 -14.33 19.18
C VAL A 64 12.46 -15.22 20.26
#